data_AF-A0A2E4ECM9-F1
#
_entry.id   AF-A0A2E4ECM9-F1
#
_cell.length_a   1.000
_cell.length_b   1.000
_cell.length_c   1.000
_cell.angle_alpha   90.00
_cell.angle_beta   90.00
_cell.angle_gamma   90.00
#
_symmetry.space_group_name_H-M   'P 1'
#
loop_
_entity.id
_entity.type
_entity.pdbx_description
1 polymer ?
#
loop_
_entity_poly.entity_id
_entity_poly.type
_entity_poly.pdbx_seq_one_letter_code
_entity_poly.pdbx_strand_id
1 'polypeptide(L)'
;MKYLEESMSDLVVAHNLNAAKLETIDLMGGMACPSLAIIDNQNPYHEFGDITLLMDADKISPKTESIFHSDVYSPRTPLPKYHVDRIKLIEIGDRVKQALADIGLSELPLPGELSGSESLSKGMNFTVSGLVREEALLAVYASSKGIAFEIPYDEALHPIPFLNGSDDVFDAIANLPDDAREPGTESFGKLNAAAMKLVDDYAERSSGNTKNAKARILRDWFDKNGDEYTINDILAYMLIERAKEGRQPPSIDTYALRDALVEALPKEDVSAWLEDMLSPAVGDAYFPVYNDHGEETRVPYTLDNLTNYLKGDIRGQEDFFYGAGTLRSLMAGQFNSWEDVATEKGRLVSDKDFDPVGEALNEKFAKFANLMKDYMPKSSDAAMTNSVAYNHLTEYAKTRNADGLKPYVRVDDIPKEYFEQFDKFLVELEQAPTGYFEVKMQRSVSLNEFDVAVVPDSISDKTKQLLANAGVNIAEYRAGDNEHRMEVMKAQPVVTVENVLSKPALELNHKVESPSYSLGPAFR
;
A
#
# COMPACT_ATOMS: atom_id res chain seq x y z
N MET A 1 -8.54 53.66 -25.72
CA MET A 1 -9.47 52.57 -25.37
C MET A 1 -8.69 51.28 -25.45
N LYS A 2 -8.28 50.75 -24.30
CA LYS A 2 -7.68 49.43 -24.17
C LYS A 2 -8.81 48.60 -23.58
N TYR A 3 -9.55 47.86 -24.41
CA TYR A 3 -10.46 46.86 -23.87
C TYR A 3 -9.57 45.87 -23.13
N LEU A 4 -9.72 45.83 -21.81
CA LEU A 4 -9.32 44.68 -21.03
C LEU A 4 -10.18 43.55 -21.57
N GLU A 5 -9.60 42.67 -22.37
CA GLU A 5 -10.11 41.32 -22.51
C GLU A 5 -10.10 40.76 -21.09
N GLU A 6 -11.25 40.77 -20.41
CA GLU A 6 -11.52 39.79 -19.37
C GLU A 6 -11.13 38.45 -20.00
N SER A 7 -10.04 37.83 -19.53
CA SER A 7 -9.58 36.59 -20.14
C SER A 7 -10.74 35.63 -20.07
N MET A 8 -11.32 35.28 -21.22
CA MET A 8 -12.38 34.29 -21.23
C MET A 8 -11.79 33.02 -20.62
N SER A 9 -12.46 32.46 -19.61
CA SER A 9 -12.11 31.11 -19.18
C SER A 9 -12.31 30.18 -20.36
N ASP A 10 -11.45 29.20 -20.50
CA ASP A 10 -11.64 28.13 -21.48
C ASP A 10 -11.60 26.78 -20.77
N LEU A 11 -12.35 25.83 -21.31
CA LEU A 11 -12.32 24.46 -20.84
C LEU A 11 -11.21 23.69 -21.57
N VAL A 12 -10.28 23.16 -20.79
CA VAL A 12 -9.13 22.38 -21.28
C VAL A 12 -9.21 20.94 -20.77
N VAL A 13 -8.72 19.99 -21.57
CA VAL A 13 -8.63 18.58 -21.17
C VAL A 13 -7.23 18.27 -20.68
N ALA A 14 -7.14 17.72 -19.48
CA ALA A 14 -5.90 17.48 -18.78
C ALA A 14 -5.85 16.08 -18.15
N HIS A 15 -4.65 15.53 -17.99
CA HIS A 15 -4.39 14.34 -17.19
C HIS A 15 -3.13 14.53 -16.37
N ASN A 16 -3.26 14.50 -15.04
CA ASN A 16 -2.13 14.65 -14.14
C ASN A 16 -1.51 13.30 -13.75
N LEU A 17 -0.17 13.25 -13.76
CA LEU A 17 0.60 12.10 -13.30
C LEU A 17 1.99 12.52 -12.79
N ASN A 18 2.83 11.55 -12.44
CA ASN A 18 4.22 11.76 -12.05
C ASN A 18 5.18 10.95 -12.94
N ALA A 19 6.48 11.21 -12.81
CA ALA A 19 7.51 10.54 -13.61
C ALA A 19 7.43 9.00 -13.55
N ALA A 20 7.21 8.42 -12.36
CA ALA A 20 7.17 6.97 -12.19
C ALA A 20 5.98 6.33 -12.95
N LYS A 21 4.80 6.97 -12.90
CA LYS A 21 3.64 6.55 -13.70
C LYS A 21 3.92 6.66 -15.20
N LEU A 22 4.59 7.73 -15.62
CA LEU A 22 4.93 7.93 -17.04
C LEU A 22 5.85 6.83 -17.57
N GLU A 23 6.86 6.43 -16.80
CA GLU A 23 7.73 5.30 -17.14
C GLU A 23 6.94 4.01 -17.28
N THR A 24 5.97 3.78 -16.39
CA THR A 24 5.10 2.60 -16.48
C THR A 24 4.25 2.63 -17.75
N ILE A 25 3.71 3.80 -18.11
CA ILE A 25 2.87 3.99 -19.30
C ILE A 25 3.67 3.73 -20.58
N ASP A 26 4.90 4.25 -20.66
CA ASP A 26 5.80 4.01 -21.78
C ASP A 26 6.13 2.51 -21.94
N LEU A 27 6.46 1.83 -20.83
CA LEU A 27 6.72 0.39 -20.82
C LEU A 27 5.49 -0.43 -21.27
N MET A 28 4.29 0.01 -20.89
CA MET A 28 3.02 -0.62 -21.26
C MET A 28 2.58 -0.28 -22.70
N GLY A 29 3.20 0.71 -23.33
CA GLY A 29 2.81 1.22 -24.65
C GLY A 29 1.56 2.11 -24.65
N GLY A 30 1.09 2.55 -23.48
CA GLY A 30 -0.09 3.39 -23.34
C GLY A 30 -0.79 3.26 -21.99
N MET A 31 -1.87 4.03 -21.83
CA MET A 31 -2.73 4.04 -20.65
C MET A 31 -3.97 3.21 -20.91
N ALA A 32 -4.31 2.30 -20.01
CA ALA A 32 -5.57 1.54 -20.06
C ALA A 32 -6.71 2.37 -19.48
N CYS A 33 -7.68 2.75 -20.32
CA CYS A 33 -8.87 3.50 -19.93
C CYS A 33 -8.61 4.69 -18.98
N PRO A 34 -7.71 5.63 -19.33
CA PRO A 34 -7.35 6.72 -18.44
C PRO A 34 -8.54 7.62 -18.13
N SER A 35 -8.48 8.20 -16.94
CA SER A 35 -9.34 9.29 -16.48
C SER A 35 -8.70 10.63 -16.84
N LEU A 36 -9.38 11.45 -17.64
CA LEU A 36 -8.97 12.81 -17.97
C LEU A 36 -9.94 13.79 -17.30
N ALA A 37 -9.47 14.99 -16.99
CA ALA A 37 -10.28 16.06 -16.41
C ALA A 37 -10.53 17.14 -17.47
N ILE A 38 -11.78 17.57 -17.61
CA ILE A 38 -12.11 18.85 -18.23
C ILE A 38 -12.17 19.89 -17.10
N ILE A 39 -11.28 20.88 -17.18
CA ILE A 39 -11.11 21.91 -16.15
C ILE A 39 -11.34 23.29 -16.73
N ASP A 40 -11.77 24.23 -15.89
CA ASP A 40 -11.67 25.66 -16.20
C ASP A 40 -10.22 26.09 -16.02
N ASN A 41 -9.59 26.62 -17.08
CA ASN A 41 -8.19 27.04 -17.06
C ASN A 41 -7.88 28.23 -16.11
N GLN A 42 -8.89 28.78 -15.44
CA GLN A 42 -8.74 29.77 -14.37
C GLN A 42 -8.65 29.14 -12.97
N ASN A 43 -9.09 27.89 -12.82
CA ASN A 43 -9.06 27.17 -11.54
C ASN A 43 -7.75 26.36 -11.43
N PRO A 44 -7.03 26.41 -10.29
CA PRO A 44 -5.85 25.58 -10.09
C PRO A 44 -6.17 24.09 -10.23
N TYR A 45 -5.35 23.35 -10.98
CA TYR A 45 -5.47 21.89 -11.15
C TYR A 45 -4.10 21.21 -10.93
N HIS A 46 -3.87 20.72 -9.72
CA HIS A 46 -2.54 20.25 -9.29
C HIS A 46 -2.56 18.91 -8.55
N GLU A 47 -3.74 18.30 -8.40
CA GLU A 47 -3.87 16.96 -7.82
C GLU A 47 -3.28 15.88 -8.74
N PHE A 48 -3.00 14.70 -8.19
CA PHE A 48 -2.56 13.48 -8.91
C PHE A 48 -1.18 13.50 -9.59
N GLY A 49 -0.44 14.60 -9.50
CA GLY A 49 0.97 14.66 -9.86
C GLY A 49 1.45 16.01 -10.38
N ASP A 50 2.75 16.11 -10.61
CA ASP A 50 3.47 17.30 -11.04
C ASP A 50 3.60 17.43 -12.57
N ILE A 51 3.23 16.40 -13.33
CA ILE A 51 3.14 16.43 -14.80
C ILE A 51 1.68 16.59 -15.20
N THR A 52 1.35 17.56 -16.06
CA THR A 52 0.05 17.66 -16.73
C THR A 52 0.20 17.32 -18.21
N LEU A 53 -0.51 16.31 -18.69
CA LEU A 53 -0.68 16.06 -20.11
C LEU A 53 -1.94 16.76 -20.59
N LEU A 54 -1.82 17.62 -21.60
CA LEU A 54 -2.94 18.30 -22.24
C LEU A 54 -3.32 17.59 -23.53
N MET A 55 -4.62 17.47 -23.77
CA MET A 55 -5.17 16.87 -24.98
C MET A 55 -6.15 17.84 -25.63
N ASP A 56 -6.07 17.97 -26.95
CA ASP A 56 -7.05 18.70 -27.75
C ASP A 56 -8.46 18.09 -27.58
N ALA A 57 -9.46 18.92 -27.28
CA ALA A 57 -10.83 18.48 -27.04
C ALA A 57 -11.46 17.78 -28.27
N ASP A 58 -11.02 18.07 -29.49
CA ASP A 58 -11.52 17.41 -30.71
C ASP A 58 -11.03 15.98 -30.91
N LYS A 59 -10.06 15.51 -30.11
CA LYS A 59 -9.66 14.10 -30.02
C LYS A 59 -10.61 13.27 -29.16
N ILE A 60 -11.52 13.92 -28.45
CA ILE A 60 -12.52 13.30 -27.58
C ILE A 60 -13.90 13.49 -28.19
N SER A 61 -14.66 12.40 -28.20
CA SER A 61 -16.03 12.39 -28.72
C SER A 61 -16.99 12.05 -27.59
N PRO A 62 -17.88 12.97 -27.17
CA PRO A 62 -18.92 12.69 -26.17
C PRO A 62 -19.88 11.56 -26.55
N LYS A 63 -19.85 11.09 -27.82
CA LYS A 63 -20.66 9.96 -28.30
C LYS A 63 -20.01 8.60 -28.04
N THR A 64 -18.69 8.57 -27.91
CA THR A 64 -17.91 7.32 -27.78
C THR A 64 -17.22 7.22 -26.42
N GLU A 65 -16.86 8.36 -25.84
CA GLU A 65 -16.24 8.46 -24.52
C GLU A 65 -17.26 8.94 -23.50
N SER A 66 -17.14 8.43 -22.27
CA SER A 66 -18.06 8.80 -21.20
C SER A 66 -17.57 10.06 -20.49
N ILE A 67 -18.32 11.15 -20.63
CA ILE A 67 -18.02 12.43 -19.97
C ILE A 67 -19.06 12.69 -18.88
N PHE A 68 -18.63 12.89 -17.65
CA PHE A 68 -19.49 13.07 -16.50
C PHE A 68 -19.33 14.44 -15.87
N HIS A 69 -20.43 14.95 -15.35
CA HIS A 69 -20.48 16.27 -14.74
C HIS A 69 -19.81 16.36 -13.34
N SER A 70 -19.23 15.25 -12.86
CA SER A 70 -18.45 15.12 -11.62
C SER A 70 -17.69 13.78 -11.63
N ASP A 71 -16.79 13.58 -10.67
CA ASP A 71 -16.04 12.33 -10.51
C ASP A 71 -16.98 11.12 -10.34
N VAL A 72 -16.67 10.04 -11.05
CA VAL A 72 -17.42 8.78 -11.02
C VAL A 72 -16.78 7.71 -10.14
N TYR A 73 -15.60 7.94 -9.56
CA TYR A 73 -14.83 6.91 -8.85
C TYR A 73 -14.77 5.63 -9.66
N SER A 74 -14.16 5.77 -10.85
CA SER A 74 -14.02 4.67 -11.81
C SER A 74 -13.03 3.60 -11.33
N PRO A 75 -13.10 2.37 -11.87
CA PRO A 75 -12.18 1.31 -11.47
C PRO A 75 -10.72 1.75 -11.61
N ARG A 76 -9.91 1.40 -10.61
CA ARG A 76 -8.47 1.65 -10.63
C ARG A 76 -7.75 0.57 -11.42
N THR A 77 -6.64 0.94 -12.05
CA THR A 77 -5.73 -0.03 -12.63
C THR A 77 -5.26 -1.00 -11.53
N PRO A 78 -5.48 -2.32 -11.69
CA PRO A 78 -5.03 -3.28 -10.69
C PRO A 78 -3.51 -3.25 -10.57
N LEU A 79 -2.99 -3.51 -9.38
CA LEU A 79 -1.56 -3.64 -9.17
C LEU A 79 -1.06 -4.95 -9.81
N PRO A 80 0.12 -4.94 -10.46
CA PRO A 80 0.70 -6.17 -11.00
C PRO A 80 1.10 -7.10 -9.87
N LYS A 81 0.81 -8.39 -10.06
CA LYS A 81 1.43 -9.50 -9.34
C LYS A 81 2.38 -10.23 -10.28
N TYR A 82 3.33 -10.98 -9.73
CA TYR A 82 4.32 -11.69 -10.51
C TYR A 82 4.24 -13.19 -10.25
N HIS A 83 4.38 -13.98 -11.32
CA HIS A 83 4.60 -15.42 -11.17
C HIS A 83 5.91 -15.66 -10.43
N VAL A 84 5.92 -16.58 -9.47
CA VAL A 84 7.13 -16.95 -8.72
C VAL A 84 7.45 -18.41 -8.94
N ASP A 85 8.64 -18.68 -9.48
CA ASP A 85 9.20 -20.01 -9.59
C ASP A 85 9.75 -20.45 -8.22
N ARG A 86 8.94 -21.23 -7.51
CA ARG A 86 9.28 -21.70 -6.16
C ARG A 86 10.50 -22.62 -6.15
N ILE A 87 10.77 -23.36 -7.22
CA ILE A 87 11.91 -24.27 -7.28
C ILE A 87 13.20 -23.46 -7.35
N LYS A 88 13.25 -22.45 -8.23
CA LYS A 88 14.41 -21.55 -8.29
C LYS A 88 14.62 -20.76 -7.01
N LEU A 89 13.53 -20.33 -6.35
CA LEU A 89 13.65 -19.63 -5.07
C LEU A 89 14.27 -20.53 -3.98
N ILE A 90 13.90 -21.82 -3.95
CA ILE A 90 14.53 -22.81 -3.06
C ILE A 90 16.02 -22.96 -3.40
N GLU A 91 16.37 -23.10 -4.69
CA GLU A 91 17.77 -23.20 -5.14
C GLU A 91 18.59 -21.97 -4.74
N ILE A 92 18.02 -20.77 -4.83
CA ILE A 92 18.64 -19.52 -4.35
C ILE A 92 18.85 -19.60 -2.83
N GLY A 93 17.83 -19.99 -2.07
CA GLY A 93 17.93 -20.15 -0.62
C GLY A 93 19.02 -21.15 -0.20
N ASP A 94 19.14 -22.27 -0.91
CA ASP A 94 20.17 -23.28 -0.65
C ASP A 94 21.59 -22.76 -0.97
N ARG A 95 21.73 -21.97 -2.04
CA ARG A 95 23.00 -21.28 -2.34
C ARG A 95 23.39 -20.27 -1.25
N VAL A 96 22.43 -19.52 -0.72
CA VAL A 96 22.66 -18.58 0.40
C VAL A 96 23.08 -19.35 1.66
N LYS A 97 22.40 -20.45 2.00
CA LYS A 97 22.81 -21.32 3.12
C LYS A 97 24.22 -21.86 2.96
N GLN A 98 24.58 -22.32 1.78
CA GLN A 98 25.92 -22.82 1.52
C GLN A 98 26.96 -21.71 1.66
N ALA A 99 26.69 -20.52 1.12
CA ALA A 99 27.59 -19.37 1.25
C ALA A 99 27.78 -18.94 2.71
N LEU A 100 26.72 -19.01 3.53
CA LEU A 100 26.80 -18.78 4.97
C LEU A 100 27.67 -19.84 5.68
N ALA A 101 27.51 -21.12 5.32
CA ALA A 101 28.33 -22.19 5.87
C ALA A 101 29.82 -22.01 5.53
N ASP A 102 30.13 -21.58 4.30
CA ASP A 102 31.50 -21.35 3.84
C ASP A 102 32.22 -20.23 4.61
N ILE A 103 31.46 -19.28 5.19
CA ILE A 103 31.98 -18.19 6.04
C ILE A 103 31.75 -18.40 7.54
N GLY A 104 31.32 -19.59 7.96
CA GLY A 104 31.14 -19.94 9.38
C GLY A 104 29.91 -19.31 10.04
N LEU A 105 28.89 -18.93 9.25
CA LEU A 105 27.64 -18.29 9.70
C LEU A 105 26.41 -19.18 9.45
N SER A 106 26.56 -20.50 9.50
CA SER A 106 25.46 -21.46 9.27
C SER A 106 24.29 -21.35 10.25
N GLU A 107 24.50 -20.71 11.40
CA GLU A 107 23.48 -20.48 12.43
C GLU A 107 22.54 -19.30 12.10
N LEU A 108 22.88 -18.46 11.13
CA LEU A 108 22.01 -17.34 10.74
C LEU A 108 20.77 -17.89 10.01
N PRO A 109 19.56 -17.45 10.40
CA PRO A 109 18.34 -17.88 9.72
C PRO A 109 18.30 -17.32 8.29
N LEU A 110 17.71 -18.09 7.38
CA LEU A 110 17.33 -17.53 6.08
C LEU A 110 16.17 -16.55 6.26
N PRO A 111 16.18 -15.41 5.54
CA PRO A 111 15.03 -14.51 5.49
C PRO A 111 13.76 -15.23 5.04
N GLY A 112 12.63 -14.82 5.65
CA GLY A 112 11.32 -15.43 5.39
C GLY A 112 10.93 -15.39 3.91
N GLU A 113 11.30 -14.32 3.19
CA GLU A 113 11.04 -14.09 1.78
C GLU A 113 11.75 -15.11 0.87
N LEU A 114 12.92 -15.62 1.27
CA LEU A 114 13.60 -16.70 0.55
C LEU A 114 12.98 -18.07 0.85
N SER A 115 12.21 -18.17 1.92
CA SER A 115 11.46 -19.38 2.29
C SER A 115 9.98 -19.35 1.85
N GLY A 116 9.44 -18.19 1.42
CA GLY A 116 8.02 -17.97 1.13
C GLY A 116 7.76 -16.88 0.08
N SER A 117 7.03 -17.24 -0.99
CA SER A 117 6.93 -16.46 -2.24
C SER A 117 5.99 -15.24 -2.24
N GLU A 118 5.36 -14.86 -1.12
CA GLU A 118 4.28 -13.87 -1.16
C GLU A 118 4.79 -12.46 -1.47
N SER A 119 5.89 -12.03 -0.83
CA SER A 119 6.51 -10.72 -1.08
C SER A 119 6.97 -10.61 -2.54
N LEU A 120 7.57 -11.67 -3.09
CA LEU A 120 8.06 -11.66 -4.48
C LEU A 120 6.92 -11.59 -5.50
N SER A 121 5.77 -12.19 -5.18
CA SER A 121 4.56 -12.02 -6.00
C SER A 121 4.03 -10.58 -6.01
N LYS A 122 4.36 -9.75 -5.01
CA LYS A 122 3.99 -8.33 -4.95
C LYS A 122 4.98 -7.42 -5.69
N GLY A 123 6.11 -7.98 -6.14
CA GLY A 123 7.10 -7.31 -6.98
C GLY A 123 8.52 -7.33 -6.41
N MET A 124 9.49 -7.15 -7.31
CA MET A 124 10.92 -7.17 -6.97
C MET A 124 11.28 -6.08 -5.96
N ASN A 125 10.91 -4.82 -6.23
CA ASN A 125 11.25 -3.68 -5.38
C ASN A 125 10.69 -3.84 -3.95
N PHE A 126 9.47 -4.36 -3.82
CA PHE A 126 8.85 -4.64 -2.51
C PHE A 126 9.68 -5.66 -1.73
N THR A 127 10.13 -6.72 -2.40
CA THR A 127 10.92 -7.80 -1.79
C THR A 127 12.32 -7.32 -1.42
N VAL A 128 13.02 -6.67 -2.35
CA VAL A 128 14.39 -6.17 -2.14
C VAL A 128 14.44 -5.14 -1.02
N SER A 129 13.42 -4.28 -0.91
CA SER A 129 13.32 -3.29 0.19
C SER A 129 13.25 -3.95 1.57
N GLY A 130 12.65 -5.15 1.67
CA GLY A 130 12.66 -5.94 2.90
C GLY A 130 13.98 -6.66 3.15
N LEU A 131 14.65 -7.12 2.09
CA LEU A 131 15.85 -7.96 2.19
C LEU A 131 17.17 -7.19 2.33
N VAL A 132 17.23 -5.94 1.90
CA VAL A 132 18.47 -5.14 1.82
C VAL A 132 19.15 -4.88 3.17
N ARG A 133 18.50 -5.26 4.29
CA ARG A 133 19.04 -5.10 5.65
C ARG A 133 19.19 -6.42 6.41
N GLU A 134 18.97 -7.56 5.75
CA GLU A 134 19.07 -8.87 6.39
C GLU A 134 20.54 -9.28 6.56
N GLU A 135 20.97 -9.55 7.80
CA GLU A 135 22.37 -9.84 8.14
C GLU A 135 22.93 -11.03 7.36
N ALA A 136 22.13 -12.07 7.15
CA ALA A 136 22.50 -13.25 6.38
C ALA A 136 22.86 -12.87 4.93
N LEU A 137 22.07 -11.99 4.31
CA LEU A 137 22.27 -11.58 2.92
C LEU A 137 23.41 -10.57 2.79
N LEU A 138 23.54 -9.65 3.75
CA LEU A 138 24.64 -8.70 3.80
C LEU A 138 25.99 -9.41 3.99
N ALA A 139 26.06 -10.44 4.86
CA ALA A 139 27.27 -11.22 5.06
C ALA A 139 27.67 -12.00 3.80
N VAL A 140 26.70 -12.63 3.12
CA VAL A 140 26.93 -13.31 1.84
C VAL A 140 27.38 -12.32 0.76
N TYR A 141 26.76 -11.14 0.69
CA TYR A 141 27.17 -10.09 -0.24
C TYR A 141 28.61 -9.65 0.02
N ALA A 142 28.94 -9.29 1.27
CA ALA A 142 30.29 -8.86 1.67
C ALA A 142 31.34 -9.92 1.31
N SER A 143 31.07 -11.19 1.64
CA SER A 143 31.92 -12.32 1.27
C SER A 143 32.11 -12.44 -0.24
N SER A 144 31.02 -12.35 -1.03
CA SER A 144 31.07 -12.43 -2.50
C SER A 144 31.89 -11.31 -3.15
N LYS A 145 32.03 -10.17 -2.48
CA LYS A 145 32.82 -9.01 -2.91
C LYS A 145 34.23 -8.99 -2.32
N GLY A 146 34.59 -9.96 -1.48
CA GLY A 146 35.88 -9.99 -0.78
C GLY A 146 36.03 -8.89 0.27
N ILE A 147 34.92 -8.36 0.78
CA ILE A 147 34.90 -7.36 1.85
C ILE A 147 35.00 -8.10 3.19
N ALA A 148 36.07 -7.84 3.94
CA ALA A 148 36.26 -8.41 5.27
C ALA A 148 35.37 -7.70 6.30
N PHE A 149 34.81 -8.45 7.24
CA PHE A 149 34.04 -7.94 8.36
C PHE A 149 34.31 -8.79 9.61
N GLU A 150 34.07 -8.22 10.79
CA GLU A 150 34.14 -8.94 12.06
C GLU A 150 32.78 -9.55 12.38
N ILE A 151 32.78 -10.74 13.00
CA ILE A 151 31.58 -11.39 13.49
C ILE A 151 31.46 -11.04 14.98
N PRO A 152 30.53 -10.15 15.37
CA PRO A 152 30.31 -9.85 16.78
C PRO A 152 29.56 -11.01 17.45
N TYR A 153 29.89 -11.19 18.72
CA TYR A 153 29.45 -12.33 19.52
C TYR A 153 28.89 -11.83 20.85
N ASP A 154 27.67 -12.26 21.17
CA ASP A 154 27.07 -12.09 22.49
C ASP A 154 27.77 -12.98 23.52
N GLU A 155 27.82 -12.54 24.77
CA GLU A 155 28.11 -13.45 25.87
C GLU A 155 27.01 -14.51 25.95
N ALA A 156 27.37 -15.78 26.11
CA ALA A 156 26.38 -16.84 26.20
C ALA A 156 25.55 -16.71 27.50
N LEU A 157 24.28 -16.31 27.35
CA LEU A 157 23.34 -16.10 28.45
C LEU A 157 22.35 -17.28 28.57
N HIS A 158 22.30 -17.88 29.75
CA HIS A 158 21.26 -18.80 30.18
C HIS A 158 19.91 -18.07 30.29
N PRO A 159 18.78 -18.71 29.90
CA PRO A 159 17.43 -18.13 29.99
C PRO A 159 17.02 -17.72 31.41
N ILE A 160 17.66 -18.34 32.41
CA ILE A 160 17.48 -18.02 33.83
C ILE A 160 18.62 -17.06 34.22
N PRO A 161 18.34 -15.77 34.45
CA PRO A 161 19.39 -14.75 34.54
C PRO A 161 20.42 -14.96 35.66
N PHE A 162 20.02 -15.52 36.81
CA PHE A 162 20.97 -15.75 37.92
C PHE A 162 21.93 -16.92 37.66
N LEU A 163 21.67 -17.75 36.65
CA LEU A 163 22.60 -18.78 36.19
C LEU A 163 23.71 -18.22 35.29
N ASN A 164 23.66 -16.93 34.95
CA ASN A 164 24.75 -16.19 34.28
C ASN A 164 25.77 -15.64 35.29
N GLY A 165 25.97 -16.37 36.39
CA GLY A 165 26.93 -16.04 37.44
C GLY A 165 28.36 -16.42 37.09
N SER A 166 29.25 -16.27 38.06
CA SER A 166 30.70 -16.38 37.85
C SER A 166 31.13 -17.81 37.49
N ASP A 167 31.98 -17.95 36.47
CA ASP A 167 32.45 -19.23 35.93
C ASP A 167 33.14 -20.12 36.98
N ASP A 168 33.80 -19.50 37.97
CA ASP A 168 34.43 -20.19 39.10
C ASP A 168 33.44 -21.03 39.93
N VAL A 169 32.17 -20.63 40.01
CA VAL A 169 31.13 -21.37 40.70
C VAL A 169 30.75 -22.63 39.93
N PHE A 170 30.62 -22.53 38.60
CA PHE A 170 30.31 -23.67 37.75
C PHE A 170 31.47 -24.65 37.64
N ASP A 171 32.71 -24.16 37.58
CA ASP A 171 33.92 -24.99 37.65
C ASP A 171 33.99 -25.78 38.96
N ALA A 172 33.62 -25.14 40.09
CA ALA A 172 33.55 -25.81 41.38
C ALA A 172 32.45 -26.89 41.42
N ILE A 173 31.28 -26.62 40.83
CA ILE A 173 30.18 -27.59 40.74
C ILE A 173 30.56 -28.78 39.85
N ALA A 174 31.28 -28.56 38.73
CA ALA A 174 31.66 -29.59 37.78
C ALA A 174 32.55 -30.69 38.40
N ASN A 175 33.25 -30.35 39.48
CA ASN A 175 34.13 -31.26 40.21
C ASN A 175 33.46 -31.94 41.42
N LEU A 176 32.15 -31.74 41.63
CA LEU A 176 31.42 -32.42 42.71
C LEU A 176 31.17 -33.90 42.37
N PRO A 177 31.15 -34.81 43.37
CA PRO A 177 30.82 -36.21 43.16
C PRO A 177 29.36 -36.41 42.72
N ASP A 178 29.04 -37.58 42.15
CA ASP A 178 27.71 -37.90 41.59
C ASP A 178 26.56 -37.81 42.63
N ASP A 179 26.88 -37.94 43.92
CA ASP A 179 25.93 -37.82 45.04
C ASP A 179 25.51 -36.37 45.35
N ALA A 180 26.01 -35.38 44.59
CA ALA A 180 25.67 -33.97 44.75
C ALA A 180 24.19 -33.64 44.50
N ARG A 181 23.42 -34.58 43.91
CA ARG A 181 21.96 -34.46 43.72
C ARG A 181 21.15 -35.03 44.88
N GLU A 182 21.77 -35.75 45.80
CA GLU A 182 21.07 -36.45 46.87
C GLU A 182 20.97 -35.57 48.13
N PRO A 183 19.76 -35.15 48.55
CA PRO A 183 19.62 -34.32 49.74
C PRO A 183 20.20 -34.98 51.00
N GLY A 184 21.01 -34.23 51.75
CA GLY A 184 21.65 -34.70 52.99
C GLY A 184 23.09 -35.18 52.85
N THR A 185 23.65 -35.23 51.63
CA THR A 185 25.08 -35.49 51.41
C THR A 185 25.92 -34.21 51.59
N GLU A 186 27.22 -34.36 51.86
CA GLU A 186 28.15 -33.23 51.90
C GLU A 186 28.23 -32.52 50.54
N SER A 187 28.20 -33.30 49.46
CA SER A 187 28.23 -32.81 48.08
C SER A 187 27.00 -31.98 47.72
N PHE A 188 25.80 -32.39 48.18
CA PHE A 188 24.58 -31.60 48.02
C PHE A 188 24.65 -30.28 48.78
N GLY A 189 25.24 -30.28 49.99
CA GLY A 189 25.52 -29.05 50.74
C GLY A 189 26.39 -28.05 49.98
N LYS A 190 27.43 -28.55 49.28
CA LYS A 190 28.30 -27.73 48.42
C LYS A 190 27.56 -27.19 47.20
N LEU A 191 26.72 -28.01 46.55
CA LEU A 191 25.88 -27.58 45.45
C LEU A 191 24.88 -26.49 45.87
N ASN A 192 24.24 -26.67 47.04
CA ASN A 192 23.31 -25.68 47.59
C ASN A 192 23.99 -24.34 47.89
N ALA A 193 25.20 -24.38 48.47
CA ALA A 193 25.98 -23.17 48.75
C ALA A 193 26.39 -22.44 47.47
N ALA A 194 26.81 -23.18 46.44
CA ALA A 194 27.14 -22.64 45.13
C ALA A 194 25.92 -21.97 44.46
N ALA A 195 24.75 -22.60 44.54
CA ALA A 195 23.49 -22.03 44.06
C ALA A 195 23.12 -20.73 44.80
N MET A 196 23.26 -20.71 46.13
CA MET A 196 23.01 -19.51 46.93
C MET A 196 23.95 -18.35 46.57
N LYS A 197 25.23 -18.64 46.31
CA LYS A 197 26.19 -17.67 45.78
C LYS A 197 25.75 -17.14 44.40
N LEU A 198 25.25 -18.04 43.54
CA LEU A 198 24.42 -17.78 42.35
C LEU A 198 23.48 -16.57 42.51
N VAL A 199 22.56 -16.77 43.44
CA VAL A 199 21.47 -15.84 43.75
C VAL A 199 22.01 -14.52 44.32
N ASP A 200 23.02 -14.58 45.19
CA ASP A 200 23.62 -13.42 45.83
C ASP A 200 24.36 -12.54 44.82
N ASP A 201 25.24 -13.13 44.01
CA ASP A 201 25.99 -12.44 42.96
C ASP A 201 25.04 -11.76 41.95
N TYR A 202 23.92 -12.41 41.62
CA TYR A 202 22.90 -11.83 40.74
C TYR A 202 22.14 -10.67 41.40
N ALA A 203 21.77 -10.82 42.67
CA ALA A 203 21.08 -9.77 43.43
C ALA A 203 21.94 -8.52 43.62
N GLU A 204 23.26 -8.68 43.76
CA GLU A 204 24.22 -7.58 43.87
C GLU A 204 24.43 -6.84 42.53
N ARG A 205 24.45 -7.55 41.40
CA ARG A 205 24.69 -6.96 40.06
C ARG A 205 23.44 -6.33 39.42
N SER A 206 22.24 -6.69 39.86
CA SER A 206 20.99 -6.21 39.24
C SER A 206 20.66 -4.76 39.64
N SER A 207 20.59 -3.83 38.68
CA SER A 207 20.18 -2.44 38.92
C SER A 207 18.65 -2.24 38.87
N GLY A 208 17.97 -2.27 40.03
CA GLY A 208 16.53 -1.95 40.16
C GLY A 208 15.79 -2.78 41.23
N ASN A 209 14.76 -2.22 41.88
CA ASN A 209 13.98 -2.72 43.05
C ASN A 209 14.49 -4.04 43.68
N THR A 210 15.72 -3.98 44.22
CA THR A 210 16.60 -5.12 44.50
C THR A 210 16.17 -5.98 45.68
N LYS A 211 15.29 -5.49 46.57
CA LYS A 211 14.83 -6.29 47.72
C LYS A 211 14.03 -7.54 47.34
N ASN A 212 13.45 -7.58 46.13
CA ASN A 212 12.57 -8.67 45.72
C ASN A 212 13.22 -9.69 44.77
N ALA A 213 14.41 -9.41 44.21
CA ALA A 213 15.06 -10.31 43.24
C ALA A 213 15.50 -11.64 43.90
N LYS A 214 16.27 -11.56 44.99
CA LYS A 214 16.67 -12.72 45.80
C LYS A 214 15.45 -13.47 46.34
N ALA A 215 14.49 -12.75 46.93
CA ALA A 215 13.28 -13.36 47.48
C ALA A 215 12.45 -14.11 46.42
N ARG A 216 12.34 -13.57 45.20
CA ARG A 216 11.67 -14.22 44.08
C ARG A 216 12.41 -15.48 43.64
N ILE A 217 13.73 -15.41 43.45
CA ILE A 217 14.53 -16.56 43.04
C ILE A 217 14.46 -17.67 44.10
N LEU A 218 14.63 -17.33 45.38
CA LEU A 218 14.50 -18.28 46.48
C LEU A 218 13.10 -18.91 46.53
N ARG A 219 12.03 -18.15 46.28
CA ARG A 219 10.67 -18.69 46.25
C ARG A 219 10.45 -19.63 45.06
N ASP A 220 10.99 -19.30 43.90
CA ASP A 220 10.68 -19.99 42.65
C ASP A 220 11.58 -21.22 42.42
N TRP A 221 12.79 -21.25 43.01
CA TRP A 221 13.81 -22.26 42.73
C TRP A 221 14.39 -23.00 43.96
N PHE A 222 14.01 -22.58 45.17
CA PHE A 222 14.46 -23.22 46.41
C PHE A 222 13.25 -23.65 47.25
N ASP A 223 13.38 -24.81 47.87
CA ASP A 223 12.46 -25.29 48.90
C ASP A 223 12.82 -24.64 50.24
N LYS A 224 11.80 -24.17 50.96
CA LYS A 224 11.97 -23.54 52.28
C LYS A 224 11.61 -24.52 53.39
N ASN A 225 12.58 -24.83 54.24
CA ASN A 225 12.44 -25.71 55.40
C ASN A 225 12.82 -24.96 56.68
N GLY A 226 11.80 -24.48 57.42
CA GLY A 226 12.04 -23.58 58.56
C GLY A 226 12.64 -22.25 58.11
N ASP A 227 13.82 -21.92 58.63
CA ASP A 227 14.58 -20.72 58.26
C ASP A 227 15.62 -20.96 57.15
N GLU A 228 15.74 -22.20 56.65
CA GLU A 228 16.72 -22.60 55.63
C GLU A 228 16.10 -22.74 54.23
N TYR A 229 16.90 -22.45 53.21
CA TYR A 229 16.58 -22.66 51.79
C TYR A 229 17.49 -23.73 51.20
N THR A 230 16.89 -24.71 50.54
CA THR A 230 17.58 -25.78 49.82
C THR A 230 17.18 -25.75 48.35
N ILE A 231 18.13 -25.85 47.42
CA ILE A 231 17.84 -25.98 45.99
C ILE A 231 16.82 -27.09 45.75
N ASN A 232 15.86 -26.85 44.86
CA ASN A 232 14.96 -27.90 44.41
C ASN A 232 15.64 -28.81 43.37
N ASP A 233 15.05 -29.97 43.10
CA ASP A 233 15.61 -30.99 42.19
C ASP A 233 15.84 -30.45 40.76
N ILE A 234 14.97 -29.55 40.28
CA ILE A 234 15.06 -28.95 38.95
C ILE A 234 16.30 -28.05 38.85
N LEU A 235 16.49 -27.17 39.85
CA LEU A 235 17.65 -26.28 39.90
C LEU A 235 18.95 -27.07 40.11
N ALA A 236 18.94 -28.09 40.97
CA ALA A 236 20.08 -28.97 41.19
C ALA A 236 20.52 -29.68 39.89
N TYR A 237 19.54 -30.17 39.12
CA TYR A 237 19.80 -30.75 37.80
C TYR A 237 20.39 -29.70 36.84
N MET A 238 19.75 -28.53 36.69
CA MET A 238 20.20 -27.45 35.81
C MET A 238 21.63 -26.98 36.14
N LEU A 239 21.97 -26.82 37.41
CA LEU A 239 23.31 -26.39 37.84
C LEU A 239 24.38 -27.41 37.49
N ILE A 240 24.11 -28.70 37.71
CA ILE A 240 25.07 -29.77 37.39
C ILE A 240 25.21 -29.94 35.88
N GLU A 241 24.12 -29.90 35.11
CA GLU A 241 24.22 -29.97 33.65
C GLU A 241 24.97 -28.75 33.10
N ARG A 242 24.64 -27.53 33.54
CA ARG A 242 25.36 -26.31 33.15
C ARG A 242 26.85 -26.36 33.49
N ALA A 243 27.20 -26.90 34.65
CA ALA A 243 28.58 -27.08 35.09
C ALA A 243 29.33 -28.13 34.24
N LYS A 244 28.65 -29.21 33.83
CA LYS A 244 29.21 -30.23 32.94
C LYS A 244 29.38 -29.73 31.50
N GLU A 245 28.50 -28.85 31.04
CA GLU A 245 28.53 -28.27 29.69
C GLU A 245 29.67 -27.27 29.47
N GLY A 246 30.18 -26.60 30.53
CA GLY A 246 31.20 -25.54 30.39
C GLY A 246 30.65 -24.27 29.73
N ARG A 247 31.51 -23.31 29.34
CA ARG A 247 31.05 -22.06 28.68
C ARG A 247 30.34 -22.41 27.36
N GLN A 248 29.05 -22.09 27.27
CA GLN A 248 28.32 -22.19 26.01
C GLN A 248 29.04 -21.30 24.99
N PRO A 249 29.24 -21.76 23.73
CA PRO A 249 29.87 -20.93 22.71
C PRO A 249 29.04 -19.66 22.54
N PRO A 250 29.69 -18.49 22.43
CA PRO A 250 28.97 -17.24 22.27
C PRO A 250 28.11 -17.31 21.00
N SER A 251 26.89 -16.80 21.08
CA SER A 251 26.01 -16.66 19.90
C SER A 251 26.43 -15.44 19.10
N ILE A 252 26.16 -15.44 17.80
CA ILE A 252 26.38 -14.26 16.97
C ILE A 252 25.43 -13.15 17.44
N ASP A 253 25.97 -11.96 17.69
CA ASP A 253 25.15 -10.76 17.90
C ASP A 253 24.65 -10.29 16.53
N THR A 254 23.45 -10.74 16.16
CA THR A 254 22.86 -10.44 14.84
C THR A 254 22.59 -8.96 14.65
N TYR A 255 22.31 -8.22 15.73
CA TYR A 255 22.06 -6.78 15.67
C TYR A 255 23.34 -6.02 15.38
N ALA A 256 24.41 -6.29 16.14
CA ALA A 256 25.70 -5.66 15.89
C ALA A 256 26.27 -6.04 14.52
N LEU A 257 26.10 -7.30 14.10
CA LEU A 257 26.54 -7.74 12.77
C LEU A 257 25.80 -6.98 11.67
N ARG A 258 24.48 -6.88 11.77
CA ARG A 258 23.65 -6.14 10.82
C ARG A 258 24.06 -4.67 10.75
N ASP A 259 24.18 -4.01 11.90
CA ASP A 259 24.48 -2.57 11.95
C ASP A 259 25.87 -2.28 11.35
N ALA A 260 26.87 -3.10 11.66
CA ALA A 260 28.21 -3.01 11.06
C ALA A 260 28.19 -3.19 9.53
N LEU A 261 27.44 -4.17 9.03
CA LEU A 261 27.33 -4.43 7.60
C LEU A 261 26.52 -3.37 6.85
N VAL A 262 25.43 -2.87 7.44
CA VAL A 262 24.62 -1.78 6.85
C VAL A 262 25.42 -0.49 6.76
N GLU A 263 26.28 -0.20 7.73
CA GLU A 263 27.17 0.96 7.69
C GLU A 263 28.27 0.81 6.62
N ALA A 264 28.79 -0.41 6.44
CA ALA A 264 29.91 -0.67 5.53
C ALA A 264 29.51 -0.83 4.06
N LEU A 265 28.27 -1.25 3.76
CA LEU A 265 27.86 -1.67 2.43
C LEU A 265 26.89 -0.66 1.78
N PRO A 266 27.16 -0.21 0.53
CA PRO A 266 26.23 0.66 -0.19
C PRO A 266 24.89 -0.02 -0.43
N LYS A 267 23.79 0.59 0.03
CA LYS A 267 22.44 0.03 -0.08
C LYS A 267 22.06 -0.27 -1.54
N GLU A 268 22.43 0.62 -2.45
CA GLU A 268 22.13 0.53 -3.87
C GLU A 268 22.81 -0.68 -4.51
N ASP A 269 24.05 -0.97 -4.13
CA ASP A 269 24.80 -2.12 -4.66
C ASP A 269 24.26 -3.45 -4.12
N VAL A 270 23.85 -3.48 -2.85
CA VAL A 270 23.18 -4.64 -2.24
C VAL A 270 21.82 -4.87 -2.90
N SER A 271 21.02 -3.82 -3.10
CA SER A 271 19.74 -3.90 -3.81
C SER A 271 19.91 -4.48 -5.21
N ALA A 272 20.85 -3.96 -6.00
CA ALA A 272 21.12 -4.44 -7.35
C ALA A 272 21.56 -5.92 -7.38
N TRP A 273 22.37 -6.34 -6.40
CA TRP A 273 22.75 -7.75 -6.26
C TRP A 273 21.57 -8.65 -5.89
N LEU A 274 20.69 -8.19 -4.99
CA LEU A 274 19.47 -8.92 -4.64
C LEU A 274 18.52 -9.05 -5.84
N GLU A 275 18.36 -7.98 -6.61
CA GLU A 275 17.57 -7.98 -7.85
C GLU A 275 18.10 -9.02 -8.85
N ASP A 276 19.41 -9.03 -9.10
CA ASP A 276 20.05 -10.01 -9.98
C ASP A 276 19.86 -11.44 -9.47
N MET A 277 20.11 -11.67 -8.17
CA MET A 277 19.97 -12.98 -7.53
C MET A 277 18.55 -13.53 -7.62
N LEU A 278 17.53 -12.67 -7.41
CA LEU A 278 16.13 -13.06 -7.39
C LEU A 278 15.49 -13.10 -8.78
N SER A 279 16.03 -12.37 -9.75
CA SER A 279 15.48 -12.25 -11.11
C SER A 279 15.12 -13.59 -11.77
N PRO A 280 15.89 -14.69 -11.61
CA PRO A 280 15.56 -15.95 -12.28
C PRO A 280 14.27 -16.58 -11.75
N ALA A 281 13.87 -16.26 -10.51
CA ALA A 281 12.69 -16.77 -9.85
C ALA A 281 11.43 -15.93 -10.11
N VAL A 282 11.56 -14.76 -10.72
CA VAL A 282 10.44 -13.88 -11.07
C VAL A 282 10.03 -14.13 -12.52
N GLY A 283 8.76 -14.47 -12.72
CA GLY A 283 8.14 -14.65 -14.03
C GLY A 283 7.28 -13.46 -14.43
N ASP A 284 6.40 -13.71 -15.41
CA ASP A 284 5.57 -12.67 -16.01
C ASP A 284 4.61 -12.01 -15.00
N ALA A 285 4.29 -10.75 -15.29
CA ALA A 285 3.31 -10.00 -14.54
C ALA A 285 1.88 -10.43 -14.92
N TYR A 286 0.99 -10.48 -13.93
CA TYR A 286 -0.43 -10.76 -14.06
C TYR A 286 -1.24 -9.91 -13.08
N PHE A 287 -2.56 -9.84 -13.24
CA PHE A 287 -3.47 -9.34 -12.21
C PHE A 287 -4.56 -10.38 -11.95
N PRO A 288 -5.01 -10.54 -10.69
CA PRO A 288 -6.06 -11.49 -10.35
C PRO A 288 -7.43 -10.91 -10.67
N VAL A 289 -8.31 -11.75 -11.23
CA VAL A 289 -9.75 -11.50 -11.37
C VAL A 289 -10.48 -12.61 -10.63
N TYR A 290 -11.52 -12.26 -9.87
CA TYR A 290 -12.28 -13.22 -9.07
C TYR A 290 -13.68 -13.41 -9.65
N ASN A 291 -14.16 -14.65 -9.70
CA ASN A 291 -15.56 -14.92 -10.03
C ASN A 291 -16.46 -14.81 -8.79
N ASP A 292 -17.78 -14.97 -8.97
CA ASP A 292 -18.78 -14.88 -7.88
C ASP A 292 -18.57 -15.90 -6.75
N HIS A 293 -17.79 -16.96 -6.99
CA HIS A 293 -17.43 -17.97 -5.99
C HIS A 293 -16.07 -17.70 -5.32
N GLY A 294 -15.41 -16.59 -5.66
CA GLY A 294 -14.10 -16.20 -5.15
C GLY A 294 -12.92 -16.93 -5.78
N GLU A 295 -13.13 -17.63 -6.91
CA GLU A 295 -12.04 -18.32 -7.61
C GLU A 295 -11.19 -17.33 -8.41
N GLU A 296 -9.87 -17.39 -8.22
CA GLU A 296 -8.90 -16.51 -8.89
C GLU A 296 -8.58 -17.00 -10.31
N THR A 297 -8.74 -16.11 -11.29
CA THR A 297 -8.14 -16.22 -12.62
C THR A 297 -6.99 -15.24 -12.74
N ARG A 298 -5.82 -15.71 -13.18
CA ARG A 298 -4.64 -14.87 -13.40
C ARG A 298 -4.60 -14.38 -14.84
N VAL A 299 -4.78 -13.09 -15.03
CA VAL A 299 -4.81 -12.46 -16.34
C VAL A 299 -3.46 -11.79 -16.62
N PRO A 300 -2.78 -12.05 -17.76
CA PRO A 300 -1.51 -11.40 -18.08
C PRO A 300 -1.60 -9.88 -18.02
N TYR A 301 -0.60 -9.22 -17.45
CA TYR A 301 -0.57 -7.77 -17.23
C TYR A 301 -0.18 -7.01 -18.50
N THR A 302 -1.09 -6.95 -19.46
CA THR A 302 -0.90 -6.27 -20.75
C THR A 302 -1.87 -5.10 -20.91
N LEU A 303 -1.53 -4.13 -21.77
CA LEU A 303 -2.39 -2.97 -22.03
C LEU A 303 -3.78 -3.39 -22.48
N ASP A 304 -3.90 -4.39 -23.36
CA ASP A 304 -5.17 -4.90 -23.86
C ASP A 304 -6.01 -5.55 -22.75
N ASN A 305 -5.39 -6.39 -21.91
CA ASN A 305 -6.10 -7.05 -20.82
C ASN A 305 -6.57 -6.06 -19.75
N LEU A 306 -5.73 -5.09 -19.39
CA LEU A 306 -6.11 -4.01 -18.48
C LEU A 306 -7.24 -3.16 -19.08
N THR A 307 -7.14 -2.82 -20.36
CA THR A 307 -8.17 -2.05 -21.06
C THR A 307 -9.50 -2.80 -21.07
N ASN A 308 -9.49 -4.10 -21.36
CA ASN A 308 -10.71 -4.91 -21.33
C ASN A 308 -11.29 -5.06 -19.92
N TYR A 309 -10.44 -5.11 -18.89
CA TYR A 309 -10.85 -5.17 -17.49
C TYR A 309 -11.46 -3.85 -17.00
N LEU A 310 -10.96 -2.70 -17.47
CA LEU A 310 -11.37 -1.37 -17.01
C LEU A 310 -12.51 -0.73 -17.83
N LYS A 311 -12.90 -1.35 -18.95
CA LYS A 311 -14.02 -0.92 -19.81
C LYS A 311 -15.37 -1.34 -19.22
N GLY A 312 -16.43 -0.61 -19.58
CA GLY A 312 -17.82 -0.96 -19.27
C GLY A 312 -18.46 0.00 -18.28
N ASP A 313 -19.21 -0.55 -17.32
CA ASP A 313 -19.85 0.25 -16.28
C ASP A 313 -18.80 0.76 -15.30
N ILE A 314 -18.74 2.09 -15.14
CA ILE A 314 -17.65 2.77 -14.43
C ILE A 314 -18.10 3.58 -13.21
N ARG A 315 -19.40 3.85 -13.03
CA ARG A 315 -19.87 4.66 -11.89
C ARG A 315 -19.79 3.90 -10.58
N GLY A 316 -19.15 4.50 -9.58
CA GLY A 316 -19.07 4.01 -8.21
C GLY A 316 -18.48 2.60 -8.11
N GLN A 317 -17.51 2.29 -8.96
CA GLN A 317 -16.86 0.99 -9.01
C GLN A 317 -15.56 0.92 -8.22
N GLU A 318 -15.16 1.99 -7.52
CA GLU A 318 -14.10 1.88 -6.52
C GLU A 318 -14.59 1.16 -5.26
N ASP A 319 -13.76 0.23 -4.76
CA ASP A 319 -14.01 -0.50 -3.51
C ASP A 319 -13.89 0.36 -2.24
N PHE A 320 -13.48 1.62 -2.37
CA PHE A 320 -13.27 2.54 -1.24
C PHE A 320 -14.44 3.50 -1.04
N PHE A 321 -14.76 3.77 0.22
CA PHE A 321 -15.85 4.66 0.60
C PHE A 321 -15.35 6.04 1.03
N TYR A 322 -15.68 7.07 0.26
CA TYR A 322 -15.27 8.47 0.46
C TYR A 322 -16.41 9.33 1.01
N GLY A 323 -17.38 8.73 1.72
CA GLY A 323 -18.53 9.46 2.24
C GLY A 323 -19.48 9.91 1.14
N ALA A 324 -19.92 11.18 1.21
CA ALA A 324 -20.89 11.75 0.29
C ALA A 324 -20.40 11.73 -1.18
N GLY A 325 -19.09 11.79 -1.40
CA GLY A 325 -18.49 11.65 -2.73
C GLY A 325 -18.83 10.31 -3.40
N THR A 326 -18.89 9.22 -2.62
CA THR A 326 -19.25 7.89 -3.17
C THR A 326 -20.70 7.83 -3.61
N LEU A 327 -21.61 8.57 -2.96
CA LEU A 327 -23.00 8.65 -3.44
C LEU A 327 -23.14 9.56 -4.65
N ARG A 328 -22.41 10.68 -4.63
CA ARG A 328 -22.37 11.61 -5.75
C ARG A 328 -21.92 10.91 -7.03
N SER A 329 -20.89 10.06 -6.95
CA SER A 329 -20.33 9.35 -8.10
C SER A 329 -21.32 8.37 -8.75
N LEU A 330 -22.22 7.77 -7.97
CA LEU A 330 -23.30 6.92 -8.49
C LEU A 330 -24.32 7.72 -9.31
N MET A 331 -24.58 8.97 -8.92
CA MET A 331 -25.59 9.84 -9.52
C MET A 331 -25.02 10.76 -10.59
N ALA A 332 -23.72 10.65 -10.90
CA ALA A 332 -23.05 11.54 -11.83
C ALA A 332 -23.65 11.47 -13.24
N GLY A 333 -24.35 12.52 -13.66
CA GLY A 333 -24.93 12.69 -14.99
C GLY A 333 -23.87 12.66 -16.09
N GLN A 334 -24.20 12.01 -17.21
CA GLN A 334 -23.32 11.93 -18.39
C GLN A 334 -23.74 12.98 -19.43
N PHE A 335 -22.77 13.68 -19.98
CA PHE A 335 -22.96 14.61 -21.11
C PHE A 335 -23.03 13.86 -22.42
N ASN A 336 -23.88 14.32 -23.34
CA ASN A 336 -24.06 13.72 -24.66
C ASN A 336 -23.41 14.55 -25.78
N SER A 337 -22.97 15.76 -25.46
CA SER A 337 -22.46 16.74 -26.42
C SER A 337 -21.50 17.74 -25.76
N TRP A 338 -20.69 18.42 -26.57
CA TRP A 338 -19.84 19.51 -26.08
C TRP A 338 -20.65 20.74 -25.68
N GLU A 339 -21.84 20.92 -26.26
CA GLU A 339 -22.80 21.95 -25.90
C GLU A 339 -23.31 21.77 -24.46
N ASP A 340 -23.59 20.53 -24.04
CA ASP A 340 -23.97 20.22 -22.66
C ASP A 340 -22.82 20.57 -21.69
N VAL A 341 -21.59 20.17 -22.03
CA VAL A 341 -20.38 20.47 -21.24
C VAL A 341 -20.21 21.98 -21.07
N ALA A 342 -20.30 22.74 -22.16
CA ALA A 342 -20.14 24.19 -22.13
C ALA A 342 -21.26 24.89 -21.33
N THR A 343 -22.48 24.38 -21.41
CA THR A 343 -23.63 24.91 -20.65
C THR A 343 -23.45 24.75 -19.15
N GLU A 344 -22.84 23.64 -18.72
CA GLU A 344 -22.62 23.33 -17.31
C GLU A 344 -21.33 23.93 -16.73
N LYS A 345 -20.52 24.61 -17.54
CA LYS A 345 -19.24 25.23 -17.14
C LYS A 345 -19.30 25.99 -15.81
N GLY A 346 -20.41 26.68 -15.52
CA GLY A 346 -20.60 27.42 -14.27
C GLY A 346 -20.60 26.56 -13.00
N ARG A 347 -20.62 25.23 -13.11
CA ARG A 347 -20.46 24.31 -11.98
C ARG A 347 -19.00 24.08 -11.58
N LEU A 348 -18.05 24.43 -12.45
CA LEU A 348 -16.63 24.26 -12.18
C LEU A 348 -16.15 25.36 -11.23
N VAL A 349 -15.63 24.95 -10.08
CA VAL A 349 -15.10 25.85 -9.05
C VAL A 349 -13.70 25.39 -8.65
N SER A 350 -12.93 26.25 -7.99
CA SER A 350 -11.63 25.84 -7.46
C SER A 350 -11.78 24.85 -6.30
N ASP A 351 -10.77 24.03 -6.03
CA ASP A 351 -10.77 23.12 -4.87
C ASP A 351 -11.05 23.87 -3.57
N LYS A 352 -10.45 25.05 -3.41
CA LYS A 352 -10.67 25.97 -2.27
C LYS A 352 -12.15 26.34 -2.08
N ASP A 353 -12.91 26.46 -3.17
CA ASP A 353 -14.33 26.79 -3.12
C ASP A 353 -15.21 25.53 -2.99
N PHE A 354 -14.72 24.38 -3.47
CA PHE A 354 -15.41 23.09 -3.34
C PHE A 354 -15.28 22.49 -1.94
N ASP A 355 -14.12 22.59 -1.29
CA ASP A 355 -13.84 21.94 0.00
C ASP A 355 -14.93 22.19 1.07
N PRO A 356 -15.36 23.45 1.33
CA PRO A 356 -16.41 23.70 2.31
C PRO A 356 -17.77 23.09 1.92
N VAL A 357 -18.05 22.99 0.62
CA VAL A 357 -19.26 22.33 0.11
C VAL A 357 -19.17 20.83 0.34
N GLY A 358 -18.02 20.21 0.03
CA GLY A 358 -17.76 18.80 0.27
C GLY A 358 -17.89 18.41 1.73
N GLU A 359 -17.33 19.22 2.64
CA GLU A 359 -17.47 19.04 4.09
C GLU A 359 -18.94 19.11 4.53
N ALA A 360 -19.69 20.13 4.10
CA ALA A 360 -21.10 20.27 4.43
C ALA A 360 -21.96 19.10 3.93
N LEU A 361 -21.68 18.58 2.72
CA LEU A 361 -22.35 17.40 2.17
C LEU A 361 -22.03 16.14 2.98
N ASN A 362 -20.77 15.96 3.39
CA ASN A 362 -20.35 14.85 4.26
C ASN A 362 -21.03 14.91 5.64
N GLU A 363 -21.12 16.09 6.25
CA GLU A 363 -21.83 16.27 7.52
C GLU A 363 -23.32 15.93 7.41
N LYS A 364 -23.98 16.36 6.32
CA LYS A 364 -25.38 16.00 6.05
C LYS A 364 -25.53 14.50 5.91
N PHE A 365 -24.66 13.86 5.14
CA PHE A 365 -24.71 12.43 4.94
C PHE A 365 -24.48 11.64 6.24
N ALA A 366 -23.52 12.07 7.07
CA ALA A 366 -23.28 11.49 8.38
C ALA A 366 -24.52 11.57 9.29
N LYS A 367 -25.33 12.64 9.20
CA LYS A 367 -26.60 12.75 9.93
C LYS A 367 -27.60 11.67 9.48
N PHE A 368 -27.73 11.42 8.19
CA PHE A 368 -28.58 10.32 7.68
C PHE A 368 -28.09 8.97 8.18
N ALA A 369 -26.79 8.69 8.08
CA ALA A 369 -26.22 7.43 8.55
C ALA A 369 -26.42 7.25 10.06
N ASN A 370 -26.25 8.31 10.86
CA ASN A 370 -26.49 8.26 12.30
C ASN A 370 -27.95 7.97 12.65
N LEU A 371 -28.90 8.60 11.96
CA LEU A 371 -30.33 8.33 12.16
C LEU A 371 -30.70 6.88 11.78
N MET A 372 -30.13 6.33 10.70
CA MET A 372 -30.41 4.95 10.29
C MET A 372 -30.02 3.92 11.36
N LYS A 373 -28.95 4.18 12.11
CA LYS A 373 -28.46 3.25 13.15
C LYS A 373 -29.49 2.97 14.24
N ASP A 374 -30.34 3.94 14.57
CA ASP A 374 -31.39 3.75 15.57
C ASP A 374 -32.37 2.63 15.18
N TYR A 375 -32.46 2.35 13.87
CA TYR A 375 -33.33 1.33 13.26
C TYR A 375 -32.60 0.03 12.92
N MET A 376 -31.29 -0.05 13.13
CA MET A 376 -30.48 -1.25 12.94
C MET A 376 -30.54 -2.19 14.17
N PRO A 377 -30.20 -3.48 14.03
CA PRO A 377 -30.02 -4.40 15.16
C PRO A 377 -28.90 -3.95 16.11
N LYS A 378 -29.16 -4.00 17.43
CA LYS A 378 -28.23 -3.51 18.48
C LYS A 378 -26.97 -4.37 18.72
N SER A 379 -26.67 -5.34 17.85
CA SER A 379 -25.70 -6.42 18.13
C SER A 379 -24.34 -6.25 17.45
N SER A 380 -23.92 -5.03 17.11
CA SER A 380 -22.62 -4.80 16.45
C SER A 380 -21.81 -3.68 17.09
N ASP A 381 -20.48 -3.79 16.98
CA ASP A 381 -19.51 -2.75 17.34
C ASP A 381 -19.92 -1.40 16.73
N ALA A 382 -19.80 -0.32 17.52
CA ALA A 382 -20.13 1.05 17.12
C ALA A 382 -19.37 1.51 15.84
N ALA A 383 -18.13 1.02 15.65
CA ALA A 383 -17.35 1.30 14.45
C ALA A 383 -17.90 0.55 13.22
N MET A 384 -18.31 -0.70 13.40
CA MET A 384 -18.90 -1.52 12.34
C MET A 384 -20.30 -1.02 11.93
N THR A 385 -21.06 -0.42 12.85
CA THR A 385 -22.39 0.16 12.57
C THR A 385 -22.31 1.38 11.66
N ASN A 386 -21.23 2.17 11.70
CA ASN A 386 -21.03 3.30 10.78
C ASN A 386 -20.95 2.84 9.32
N SER A 387 -19.98 1.98 9.01
CA SER A 387 -19.75 1.49 7.65
C SER A 387 -20.96 0.75 7.09
N VAL A 388 -21.67 0.00 7.94
CA VAL A 388 -22.88 -0.72 7.54
C VAL A 388 -24.03 0.25 7.21
N ALA A 389 -24.27 1.29 8.01
CA ALA A 389 -25.30 2.29 7.71
C ALA A 389 -25.01 3.02 6.38
N TYR A 390 -23.75 3.38 6.16
CA TYR A 390 -23.29 3.98 4.91
C TYR A 390 -23.51 3.07 3.70
N ASN A 391 -23.22 1.77 3.82
CA ASN A 391 -23.48 0.79 2.77
C ASN A 391 -24.98 0.68 2.46
N HIS A 392 -25.85 0.62 3.48
CA HIS A 392 -27.30 0.56 3.26
C HIS A 392 -27.85 1.81 2.58
N LEU A 393 -27.36 3.00 2.95
CA LEU A 393 -27.72 4.24 2.26
C LEU A 393 -27.23 4.27 0.81
N THR A 394 -26.05 3.71 0.55
CA THR A 394 -25.51 3.56 -0.80
C THR A 394 -26.37 2.59 -1.63
N GLU A 395 -26.80 1.46 -1.07
CA GLU A 395 -27.71 0.52 -1.74
C GLU A 395 -29.09 1.13 -2.00
N TYR A 396 -29.63 1.91 -1.06
CA TYR A 396 -30.82 2.71 -1.32
C TYR A 396 -30.59 3.73 -2.43
N ALA A 397 -29.44 4.40 -2.46
CA ALA A 397 -29.08 5.35 -3.51
C ALA A 397 -28.86 4.69 -4.88
N LYS A 398 -28.68 3.37 -4.97
CA LYS A 398 -28.68 2.64 -6.24
C LYS A 398 -30.09 2.22 -6.67
N THR A 399 -30.89 1.75 -5.72
CA THR A 399 -32.16 1.04 -6.02
C THR A 399 -33.42 1.89 -5.88
N ARG A 400 -33.35 2.98 -5.10
CA ARG A 400 -34.50 3.76 -4.62
C ARG A 400 -35.57 2.90 -3.95
N ASN A 401 -35.18 1.76 -3.39
CA ASN A 401 -36.11 0.79 -2.82
C ASN A 401 -35.77 0.50 -1.35
N ALA A 402 -36.52 1.11 -0.44
CA ALA A 402 -36.36 0.89 0.99
C ALA A 402 -36.70 -0.54 1.41
N ASP A 403 -37.56 -1.27 0.69
CA ASP A 403 -37.91 -2.65 1.03
C ASP A 403 -36.71 -3.59 0.95
N GLY A 404 -35.73 -3.28 0.08
CA GLY A 404 -34.47 -4.03 -0.01
C GLY A 404 -33.64 -4.00 1.28
N LEU A 405 -33.90 -3.04 2.18
CA LEU A 405 -33.19 -2.88 3.45
C LEU A 405 -33.85 -3.64 4.61
N LYS A 406 -35.07 -4.15 4.45
CA LYS A 406 -35.83 -4.85 5.52
C LYS A 406 -35.08 -6.00 6.21
N PRO A 407 -34.20 -6.79 5.53
CA PRO A 407 -33.41 -7.80 6.21
C PRO A 407 -32.39 -7.24 7.22
N TYR A 408 -32.03 -5.97 7.11
CA TYR A 408 -30.91 -5.35 7.83
C TYR A 408 -31.35 -4.18 8.73
N VAL A 409 -32.46 -3.54 8.41
CA VAL A 409 -32.97 -2.33 9.05
C VAL A 409 -34.46 -2.48 9.30
N ARG A 410 -34.97 -1.99 10.43
CA ARG A 410 -36.41 -1.92 10.72
C ARG A 410 -37.07 -0.79 9.93
N VAL A 411 -37.13 -0.96 8.60
CA VAL A 411 -37.62 0.05 7.65
C VAL A 411 -39.02 0.56 7.99
N ASP A 412 -39.91 -0.33 8.44
CA ASP A 412 -41.29 0.03 8.79
C ASP A 412 -41.39 0.94 10.04
N ASP A 413 -40.33 1.00 10.86
CA ASP A 413 -40.23 1.90 12.02
C ASP A 413 -39.63 3.29 11.64
N ILE A 414 -39.03 3.42 10.45
CA ILE A 414 -38.40 4.66 9.99
C ILE A 414 -39.49 5.65 9.56
N PRO A 415 -39.42 6.93 9.98
CA PRO A 415 -40.32 7.98 9.49
C PRO A 415 -40.31 8.06 7.96
N LYS A 416 -41.48 8.15 7.33
CA LYS A 416 -41.59 8.21 5.85
C LYS A 416 -40.76 9.35 5.26
N GLU A 417 -40.71 10.47 5.98
CA GLU A 417 -39.99 11.68 5.60
C GLU A 417 -38.47 11.47 5.56
N TYR A 418 -37.94 10.39 6.15
CA TYR A 418 -36.50 10.10 6.13
C TYR A 418 -36.00 9.86 4.71
N PHE A 419 -36.65 8.94 3.97
CA PHE A 419 -36.25 8.58 2.62
C PHE A 419 -36.56 9.71 1.63
N GLU A 420 -37.67 10.45 1.83
CA GLU A 420 -37.97 11.65 1.03
C GLU A 420 -36.91 12.75 1.21
N GLN A 421 -36.40 12.94 2.42
CA GLN A 421 -35.30 13.87 2.69
C GLN A 421 -33.98 13.37 2.12
N PHE A 422 -33.75 12.06 2.17
CA PHE A 422 -32.57 11.46 1.57
C PHE A 422 -32.59 11.61 0.05
N ASP A 423 -33.72 11.40 -0.62
CA ASP A 423 -33.87 11.64 -2.07
C ASP A 423 -33.58 13.10 -2.44
N LYS A 424 -34.03 14.07 -1.64
CA LYS A 424 -33.68 15.49 -1.84
C LYS A 424 -32.18 15.74 -1.68
N PHE A 425 -31.54 15.06 -0.73
CA PHE A 425 -30.09 15.11 -0.55
C PHE A 425 -29.35 14.48 -1.74
N LEU A 426 -29.86 13.41 -2.35
CA LEU A 426 -29.27 12.84 -3.57
C LEU A 426 -29.34 13.81 -4.76
N VAL A 427 -30.45 14.56 -4.90
CA VAL A 427 -30.56 15.64 -5.90
C VAL A 427 -29.57 16.78 -5.60
N GLU A 428 -29.39 17.13 -4.32
CA GLU A 428 -28.39 18.12 -3.91
C GLU A 428 -26.97 17.68 -4.29
N LEU A 429 -26.62 16.41 -4.07
CA LEU A 429 -25.32 15.84 -4.47
C LEU A 429 -25.10 15.90 -5.99
N GLU A 430 -26.12 15.52 -6.76
CA GLU A 430 -26.10 15.53 -8.22
C GLU A 430 -25.85 16.95 -8.77
N GLN A 431 -26.41 17.98 -8.12
CA GLN A 431 -26.33 19.38 -8.56
C GLN A 431 -25.12 20.14 -8.01
N ALA A 432 -24.42 19.61 -7.00
CA ALA A 432 -23.30 20.28 -6.33
C ALA A 432 -22.20 20.72 -7.31
N PRO A 433 -21.49 21.84 -7.07
CA PRO A 433 -20.34 22.27 -7.88
C PRO A 433 -19.20 21.22 -7.87
N THR A 434 -18.24 21.32 -8.77
CA THR A 434 -17.15 20.34 -8.91
C THR A 434 -15.83 21.02 -9.28
N GLY A 435 -14.69 20.39 -8.97
CA GLY A 435 -13.38 20.87 -9.42
C GLY A 435 -13.14 20.63 -10.92
N TYR A 436 -13.68 19.52 -11.43
CA TYR A 436 -13.55 19.10 -12.83
C TYR A 436 -14.75 18.26 -13.29
N PHE A 437 -14.93 18.18 -14.61
CA PHE A 437 -15.74 17.13 -15.25
C PHE A 437 -14.84 15.97 -15.65
N GLU A 438 -15.30 14.75 -15.40
CA GLU A 438 -14.52 13.53 -15.59
C GLU A 438 -14.76 12.98 -17.00
N VAL A 439 -13.70 12.77 -17.77
CA VAL A 439 -13.71 12.02 -19.02
C VAL A 439 -13.09 10.66 -18.75
N LYS A 440 -13.88 9.59 -18.89
CA LYS A 440 -13.36 8.23 -18.85
C LYS A 440 -13.20 7.69 -20.25
N MET A 441 -11.96 7.58 -20.69
CA MET A 441 -11.63 6.99 -21.98
C MET A 441 -11.98 5.50 -21.93
N GLN A 442 -12.89 5.03 -22.79
CA GLN A 442 -13.30 3.64 -22.89
C GLN A 442 -12.39 2.87 -23.86
N ARG A 443 -11.08 3.19 -23.86
CA ARG A 443 -10.06 2.59 -24.72
C ARG A 443 -8.66 2.82 -24.14
N SER A 444 -7.68 2.11 -24.70
CA SER A 444 -6.30 2.48 -24.48
C SER A 444 -5.98 3.81 -25.16
N VAL A 445 -5.12 4.60 -24.52
CA VAL A 445 -4.67 5.90 -25.03
C VAL A 445 -3.15 5.91 -25.06
N SER A 446 -2.58 6.21 -26.22
CA SER A 446 -1.12 6.31 -26.38
C SER A 446 -0.61 7.68 -25.93
N LEU A 447 0.64 7.78 -25.49
CA LEU A 447 1.21 9.07 -25.07
C LEU A 447 1.21 10.11 -26.20
N ASN A 448 1.37 9.68 -27.45
CA ASN A 448 1.37 10.55 -28.62
C ASN A 448 -0.02 11.16 -28.95
N GLU A 449 -1.08 10.76 -28.26
CA GLU A 449 -2.39 11.39 -28.39
C GLU A 449 -2.48 12.71 -27.60
N PHE A 450 -1.57 12.93 -26.64
CA PHE A 450 -1.45 14.18 -25.90
C PHE A 450 -0.58 15.18 -26.66
N ASP A 451 -0.99 16.45 -26.67
CA ASP A 451 -0.37 17.51 -27.47
C ASP A 451 0.81 18.15 -26.76
N VAL A 452 0.66 18.36 -25.45
CA VAL A 452 1.65 19.03 -24.60
C VAL A 452 1.75 18.34 -23.25
N ALA A 453 2.97 18.16 -22.76
CA ALA A 453 3.28 17.82 -21.39
C ALA A 453 3.84 19.05 -20.67
N VAL A 454 3.11 19.55 -19.68
CA VAL A 454 3.56 20.60 -18.77
C VAL A 454 4.27 19.94 -17.60
N VAL A 455 5.57 20.20 -17.44
CA VAL A 455 6.46 19.48 -16.51
C VAL A 455 7.28 20.47 -15.64
N PRO A 456 7.69 20.10 -14.42
CA PRO A 456 8.58 20.96 -13.64
C PRO A 456 9.96 21.03 -14.29
N ASP A 457 10.62 22.17 -14.21
CA ASP A 457 11.98 22.40 -14.70
C ASP A 457 13.02 21.47 -14.05
N SER A 458 12.71 20.94 -12.86
CA SER A 458 13.49 19.93 -12.14
C SER A 458 13.29 18.47 -12.63
N ILE A 459 12.41 18.21 -13.60
CA ILE A 459 12.14 16.86 -14.09
C ILE A 459 13.38 16.24 -14.75
N SER A 460 13.58 14.93 -14.60
CA SER A 460 14.79 14.25 -15.08
C SER A 460 14.90 14.28 -16.62
N ASP A 461 16.14 14.28 -17.15
CA ASP A 461 16.40 14.20 -18.60
C ASP A 461 15.83 12.91 -19.22
N LYS A 462 15.85 11.80 -18.48
CA LYS A 462 15.21 10.53 -18.89
C LYS A 462 13.72 10.73 -19.14
N THR A 463 13.03 11.41 -18.23
CA THR A 463 11.60 11.72 -18.35
C THR A 463 11.32 12.64 -19.54
N LYS A 464 12.12 13.68 -19.75
CA LYS A 464 12.01 14.56 -20.94
C LYS A 464 12.20 13.77 -22.23
N GLN A 465 13.18 12.88 -22.26
CA GLN A 465 13.46 12.05 -23.43
C GLN A 465 12.31 11.09 -23.75
N LEU A 466 11.67 10.50 -22.74
CA LEU A 466 10.50 9.65 -22.92
C LEU A 466 9.35 10.42 -23.60
N LEU A 467 9.01 11.61 -23.11
CA LEU A 467 7.96 12.46 -23.70
C LEU A 467 8.31 12.87 -25.14
N ALA A 468 9.56 13.27 -25.37
CA ALA A 468 10.03 13.65 -26.71
C ALA A 468 9.99 12.48 -27.70
N ASN A 469 10.39 11.27 -27.26
CA ASN A 469 10.33 10.06 -28.08
C ASN A 469 8.88 9.67 -28.43
N ALA A 470 7.94 9.92 -27.52
CA ALA A 470 6.50 9.76 -27.77
C ALA A 470 5.92 10.85 -28.69
N GLY A 471 6.70 11.89 -29.04
CA GLY A 471 6.26 12.99 -29.90
C GLY A 471 5.40 14.04 -29.18
N VAL A 472 5.44 14.08 -27.86
CA VAL A 472 4.70 15.06 -27.04
C VAL A 472 5.52 16.32 -26.88
N ASN A 473 4.92 17.49 -27.13
CA ASN A 473 5.61 18.77 -26.90
C ASN A 473 5.82 19.00 -25.41
N ILE A 474 6.94 19.59 -25.02
CA ILE A 474 7.27 19.81 -23.60
C ILE A 474 7.21 21.31 -23.31
N ALA A 475 6.47 21.68 -22.28
CA ALA A 475 6.45 23.01 -21.70
C ALA A 475 6.87 22.93 -20.23
N GLU A 476 7.78 23.80 -19.80
CA GLU A 476 8.35 23.74 -18.45
C GLU A 476 7.74 24.83 -17.56
N TYR A 477 7.49 24.47 -16.29
CA TYR A 477 7.16 25.42 -15.24
C TYR A 477 8.17 25.31 -14.09
N ARG A 478 8.14 26.26 -13.16
CA ARG A 478 9.08 26.30 -12.03
C ARG A 478 8.67 25.25 -11.01
N ALA A 479 9.56 24.33 -10.65
CA ALA A 479 9.26 23.29 -9.67
C ALA A 479 8.68 23.87 -8.37
N GLY A 480 7.55 23.31 -7.92
CA GLY A 480 6.83 23.77 -6.73
C GLY A 480 5.96 25.03 -6.91
N ASP A 481 5.90 25.62 -8.10
CA ASP A 481 5.15 26.84 -8.41
C ASP A 481 3.88 26.51 -9.20
N ASN A 482 2.79 26.21 -8.49
CA ASN A 482 1.52 25.85 -9.11
C ASN A 482 0.86 27.00 -9.88
N GLU A 483 1.10 28.26 -9.48
CA GLU A 483 0.61 29.43 -10.23
C GLU A 483 1.30 29.51 -11.59
N HIS A 484 2.64 29.35 -11.63
CA HIS A 484 3.38 29.31 -12.88
C HIS A 484 2.98 28.10 -13.76
N ARG A 485 2.71 26.93 -13.16
CA ARG A 485 2.17 25.77 -13.91
C ARG A 485 0.88 26.12 -14.64
N MET A 486 -0.05 26.80 -13.97
CA MET A 486 -1.33 27.24 -14.56
C MET A 486 -1.13 28.28 -15.66
N GLU A 487 -0.23 29.24 -15.46
CA GLU A 487 0.12 30.23 -16.50
C GLU A 487 0.69 29.54 -17.75
N VAL A 488 1.59 28.57 -17.57
CA VAL A 488 2.16 27.78 -18.66
C VAL A 488 1.08 26.96 -19.37
N MET A 489 0.21 26.27 -18.62
CA MET A 489 -0.92 25.51 -19.18
C MET A 489 -1.82 26.40 -20.03
N LYS A 490 -2.20 27.58 -19.52
CA LYS A 490 -3.08 28.54 -20.22
C LYS A 490 -2.45 29.10 -21.50
N ALA A 491 -1.12 29.19 -21.55
CA ALA A 491 -0.40 29.65 -22.73
C ALA A 491 -0.27 28.59 -23.83
N GLN A 492 -0.62 27.32 -23.57
CA GLN A 492 -0.48 26.26 -24.56
C GLN A 492 -1.56 26.36 -25.66
N PRO A 493 -1.21 26.12 -26.93
CA PRO A 493 -2.11 26.29 -28.07
C PRO A 493 -3.02 25.07 -28.27
N VAL A 494 -3.70 24.61 -27.21
CA VAL A 494 -4.59 23.45 -27.25
C VAL A 494 -6.00 23.82 -27.71
N VAL A 495 -6.67 22.88 -28.38
CA VAL A 495 -8.08 23.03 -28.77
C VAL A 495 -8.96 22.89 -27.54
N THR A 496 -9.57 23.99 -27.11
CA THR A 496 -10.52 24.07 -25.99
C THR A 496 -11.91 23.57 -26.41
N VAL A 497 -12.78 23.27 -25.44
CA VAL A 497 -14.17 22.86 -25.71
C VAL A 497 -14.92 23.94 -26.50
N GLU A 498 -14.75 25.20 -26.13
CA GLU A 498 -15.35 26.35 -26.80
C GLU A 498 -14.89 26.44 -28.27
N ASN A 499 -13.61 26.14 -28.53
CA ASN A 499 -13.07 26.12 -29.89
C ASN A 499 -13.68 24.99 -30.73
N VAL A 500 -13.98 23.81 -30.15
CA VAL A 500 -14.68 22.72 -30.86
C VAL A 500 -16.05 23.18 -31.35
N LEU A 501 -16.82 23.88 -30.50
CA LEU A 501 -18.15 24.40 -30.85
C LEU A 501 -18.13 25.44 -31.97
N SER A 502 -17.01 26.17 -32.09
CA SER A 502 -16.82 27.19 -33.13
C SER A 502 -16.40 26.63 -34.49
N LYS A 503 -15.96 25.36 -34.57
CA LYS A 503 -15.56 24.74 -35.83
C LYS A 503 -16.81 24.38 -36.64
N PRO A 504 -16.94 24.84 -37.91
CA PRO A 504 -18.01 24.36 -38.78
C PRO A 504 -17.89 22.85 -38.89
N ALA A 505 -18.98 22.13 -38.62
CA ALA A 505 -19.03 20.67 -38.52
C ALA A 505 -18.18 19.99 -39.60
N LEU A 506 -16.93 19.69 -39.25
CA LEU A 506 -16.08 18.84 -40.06
C LEU A 506 -16.70 17.45 -39.90
N GLU A 507 -17.24 16.94 -40.99
CA GLU A 507 -17.56 15.52 -41.09
C GLU A 507 -16.30 14.75 -40.69
N LEU A 508 -16.27 14.28 -39.44
CA LEU A 508 -15.37 13.24 -38.99
C LEU A 508 -15.71 12.00 -39.80
N ASN A 509 -15.17 11.92 -41.02
CA ASN A 509 -15.17 10.74 -41.86
C ASN A 509 -14.19 9.72 -41.27
N HIS A 510 -14.49 9.26 -40.06
CA HIS A 510 -14.03 7.96 -39.62
C HIS A 510 -15.08 6.94 -40.05
N LYS A 511 -14.70 6.10 -41.02
CA LYS A 511 -15.44 4.88 -41.37
C LYS A 511 -15.77 4.13 -40.08
N VAL A 512 -17.02 4.19 -39.67
CA VAL A 512 -17.60 3.23 -38.74
C VAL A 512 -17.70 1.91 -39.50
N GLU A 513 -16.71 1.05 -39.35
CA GLU A 513 -16.98 -0.38 -39.53
C GLU A 513 -17.81 -0.80 -38.33
N SER A 514 -19.13 -0.85 -38.54
CA SER A 514 -20.07 -1.40 -37.55
C SER A 514 -19.66 -2.84 -37.24
N PRO A 515 -19.42 -3.21 -35.97
CA PRO A 515 -19.33 -4.62 -35.61
C PRO A 515 -20.71 -5.23 -35.84
N SER A 516 -20.79 -6.27 -36.68
CA SER A 516 -22.01 -7.04 -36.84
C SER A 516 -22.26 -7.87 -35.58
N TYR A 517 -23.09 -7.36 -34.66
CA TYR A 517 -23.64 -8.18 -33.59
C TYR A 517 -24.88 -8.91 -34.11
N SER A 518 -24.71 -10.17 -34.48
CA SER A 518 -25.84 -11.09 -34.59
C SER A 518 -26.31 -11.45 -33.19
N LEU A 519 -27.46 -10.92 -32.77
CA LEU A 519 -28.16 -11.40 -31.57
C LEU A 519 -28.62 -12.85 -31.82
N GLY A 520 -27.96 -13.80 -31.15
CA GLY A 520 -28.39 -15.19 -31.12
C GLY A 520 -29.68 -15.33 -30.31
N PRO A 521 -30.62 -16.21 -30.71
CA PRO A 521 -31.93 -16.32 -30.08
C PRO A 521 -31.86 -17.22 -28.85
N ALA A 522 -31.78 -16.64 -27.66
CA ALA A 522 -32.17 -17.32 -26.44
C ALA A 522 -32.63 -16.29 -25.41
N PHE A 523 -33.96 -16.15 -25.33
CA PHE A 523 -34.82 -15.89 -24.17
C PHE A 523 -36.00 -15.03 -24.62
N ARG A 524 -37.09 -15.74 -24.90
CA ARG A 524 -38.47 -15.23 -24.93
C ARG A 524 -38.97 -15.07 -23.52
#